data_AF-A0A183VEW8-F1
#
_entry.id   AF-A0A183VEW8-F1
#
_cell.length_a   1.000
_cell.length_b   1.000
_cell.length_c   1.000
_cell.angle_alpha   90.00
_cell.angle_beta   90.00
_cell.angle_gamma   90.00
#
_symmetry.space_group_name_H-M   'P 1'
#
loop_
_entity.id
_entity.type
_entity.pdbx_description
1 polymer ?
#
loop_
_entity_poly.entity_id
_entity_poly.type
_entity_poly.pdbx_seq_one_letter_code
_entity_poly.pdbx_strand_id
1 'polypeptide(L)'
;MVDGLTEALKQKGVCSIYRPDLTQKTDRELHSFEGGQAIFTFPNTPIKCAGAPQKICYVADEIFRLRDVRNKTKMIYNTSLGRVFGVEKYAQTLQKIIDAKNIELNVRRNLLRVDPLTQTATFQILDDNAKPTGKTVDFKYDFLHAAPPCSPVKALRECKELTDAMGWLDVDPKTLLSNKFNNVLGMGDCLNTPNAKTGAAVCTFYDLLKNIYFTFAPIQSNANNQQKSTGFDQWKETNWRGM
;
A
#
# COMPACT_ATOMS: atom_id res chain seq x y z
N MET A 1 11.80 8.87 4.80
CA MET A 1 10.92 9.54 5.79
C MET A 1 10.39 10.80 5.13
N VAL A 2 9.15 11.20 5.39
CA VAL A 2 8.60 12.49 4.94
C VAL A 2 8.76 13.47 6.09
N ASP A 3 9.45 14.57 5.84
CA ASP A 3 9.73 15.57 6.87
C ASP A 3 8.43 16.25 7.33
N GLY A 4 8.31 16.52 8.63
CA GLY A 4 7.11 17.11 9.26
C GLY A 4 5.83 16.26 9.26
N LEU A 5 5.76 15.15 8.51
CA LEU A 5 4.51 14.38 8.34
C LEU A 5 3.95 13.82 9.65
N THR A 6 4.81 13.30 10.55
CA THR A 6 4.35 12.73 11.83
C THR A 6 3.62 13.76 12.69
N GLU A 7 4.12 14.99 12.73
CA GLU A 7 3.48 16.08 13.48
C GLU A 7 2.25 16.62 12.74
N ALA A 8 2.33 16.74 11.41
CA ALA A 8 1.20 17.14 10.58
C ALA A 8 0.01 16.18 10.73
N LEU A 9 0.23 14.87 10.85
CA LEU A 9 -0.83 13.88 11.08
C LEU A 9 -1.57 14.05 12.42
N LYS A 10 -1.09 14.89 13.34
CA LYS A 10 -1.82 15.28 14.56
C LYS A 10 -2.77 16.46 14.34
N GLN A 11 -2.59 17.22 13.26
CA GLN A 11 -3.33 18.44 12.95
C GLN A 11 -4.56 18.16 12.07
N LYS A 12 -5.55 19.06 12.08
CA LYS A 12 -6.72 18.98 11.20
C LYS A 12 -6.30 19.00 9.73
N GLY A 13 -7.04 18.31 8.87
CA GLY A 13 -6.83 18.32 7.42
C GLY A 13 -5.70 17.40 6.93
N VAL A 14 -4.94 16.73 7.79
CA VAL A 14 -3.90 15.76 7.36
C VAL A 14 -4.22 14.36 7.89
N CYS A 15 -4.33 13.37 7.00
CA CYS A 15 -4.77 12.03 7.34
C CYS A 15 -4.04 10.93 6.54
N SER A 16 -4.28 9.66 6.91
CA SER A 16 -3.75 8.49 6.21
C SER A 16 -4.57 7.24 6.53
N ILE A 17 -4.93 6.46 5.51
CA ILE A 17 -5.60 5.16 5.68
C ILE A 17 -4.64 4.01 6.02
N TYR A 18 -3.33 4.26 6.04
CA TYR A 18 -2.30 3.23 6.21
C TYR A 18 -2.00 2.87 7.67
N ARG A 19 -2.63 3.59 8.60
CA ARG A 19 -2.45 3.49 10.04
C ARG A 19 -3.81 3.27 10.72
N PRO A 20 -3.99 2.19 11.50
CA PRO A 20 -5.26 1.89 12.15
C PRO A 20 -5.78 3.04 13.01
N ASP A 21 -4.88 3.70 13.76
CA ASP A 21 -5.18 4.82 14.65
C ASP A 21 -5.65 6.10 13.93
N LEU A 22 -5.43 6.19 12.61
CA LEU A 22 -5.83 7.34 11.79
C LEU A 22 -7.07 7.10 10.93
N THR A 23 -7.64 5.88 10.95
CA THR A 23 -8.78 5.52 10.10
C THR A 23 -10.02 6.37 10.42
N GLN A 24 -10.44 6.40 11.69
CA GLN A 24 -11.57 7.23 12.14
C GLN A 24 -11.31 8.73 11.94
N LYS A 25 -10.05 9.16 12.06
CA LYS A 25 -9.69 10.55 11.76
C LYS A 25 -9.92 10.85 10.27
N THR A 26 -9.43 9.99 9.38
CA THR A 26 -9.61 10.14 7.93
C THR A 26 -11.09 10.27 7.57
N ASP A 27 -11.94 9.42 8.15
CA ASP A 27 -13.39 9.48 7.94
C ASP A 27 -14.01 10.83 8.39
N ARG A 28 -13.67 11.29 9.60
CA ARG A 28 -14.14 12.60 10.10
C ARG A 28 -13.67 13.77 9.24
N GLU A 29 -12.42 13.75 8.79
CA GLU A 29 -11.87 14.81 7.94
C GLU A 29 -12.59 14.87 6.59
N LEU A 30 -12.88 13.72 5.97
CA LEU A 30 -13.65 13.65 4.72
C LEU A 30 -15.08 14.20 4.87
N HIS A 31 -15.76 13.85 5.98
CA HIS A 31 -17.13 14.28 6.26
C HIS A 31 -17.24 15.70 6.84
N SER A 32 -16.13 16.31 7.26
CA SER A 32 -16.10 17.70 7.75
C SER A 32 -15.46 18.68 6.76
N PHE A 33 -14.84 18.20 5.69
CA PHE A 33 -14.19 19.04 4.68
C PHE A 33 -15.20 19.99 4.02
N GLU A 34 -14.83 21.27 3.89
CA GLU A 34 -15.72 22.32 3.38
C GLU A 34 -15.30 22.87 2.02
N GLY A 35 -14.35 22.24 1.32
CA GLY A 35 -13.82 22.74 0.04
C GLY A 35 -12.39 23.27 0.17
N GLY A 36 -11.81 23.64 -0.98
CA GLY A 36 -10.39 23.99 -1.11
C GLY A 36 -9.60 22.91 -1.86
N GLN A 37 -8.30 22.77 -1.56
CA GLN A 37 -7.41 21.82 -2.20
C GLN A 37 -7.30 20.52 -1.41
N ALA A 38 -7.77 19.42 -2.02
CA ALA A 38 -7.68 18.07 -1.48
C ALA A 38 -6.58 17.28 -2.22
N ILE A 39 -5.47 17.03 -1.53
CA ILE A 39 -4.28 16.36 -2.07
C ILE A 39 -4.23 14.91 -1.60
N PHE A 40 -3.97 14.00 -2.53
CA PHE A 40 -3.73 12.58 -2.30
C PHE A 40 -2.35 12.22 -2.82
N THR A 41 -1.60 11.37 -2.09
CA THR A 41 -0.20 11.08 -2.46
C THR A 41 0.06 9.60 -2.70
N PHE A 42 1.10 9.29 -3.49
CA PHE A 42 1.67 7.96 -3.63
C PHE A 42 3.21 8.04 -3.53
N PRO A 43 3.87 7.25 -2.64
CA PRO A 43 5.28 7.43 -2.32
C PRO A 43 6.21 6.79 -3.36
N ASN A 44 7.48 7.18 -3.37
CA ASN A 44 8.54 6.55 -4.19
C ASN A 44 9.19 5.34 -3.48
N THR A 45 8.36 4.40 -3.00
CA THR A 45 8.80 3.15 -2.35
C THR A 45 7.79 2.04 -2.66
N PRO A 46 8.17 0.75 -2.60
CA PRO A 46 7.19 -0.32 -2.54
C PRO A 46 6.17 -0.06 -1.41
N ILE A 47 4.89 -0.28 -1.68
CA ILE A 47 3.79 -0.02 -0.74
C ILE A 47 2.80 -1.18 -0.74
N LYS A 48 2.21 -1.47 0.41
CA LYS A 48 1.10 -2.41 0.51
C LYS A 48 -0.14 -1.84 -0.17
N CYS A 49 -0.80 -2.66 -0.98
CA CYS A 49 -1.97 -2.30 -1.79
C CYS A 49 -1.79 -0.96 -2.54
N ALA A 50 -0.99 -0.97 -3.61
CA ALA A 50 -0.72 0.22 -4.44
C ALA A 50 -1.98 0.92 -5.02
N GLY A 51 -3.13 0.24 -5.05
CA GLY A 51 -4.40 0.88 -5.42
C GLY A 51 -5.04 1.72 -4.31
N ALA A 52 -4.68 1.53 -3.04
CA ALA A 52 -5.36 2.20 -1.93
C ALA A 52 -5.25 3.74 -1.94
N PRO A 53 -4.11 4.37 -2.32
CA PRO A 53 -4.01 5.83 -2.31
C PRO A 53 -4.94 6.53 -3.31
N GLN A 54 -5.20 5.91 -4.46
CA GLN A 54 -6.17 6.42 -5.43
C GLN A 54 -7.61 6.01 -5.09
N LYS A 55 -7.83 4.84 -4.47
CA LYS A 55 -9.18 4.45 -3.99
C LYS A 55 -9.76 5.49 -3.04
N ILE A 56 -8.99 5.94 -2.06
CA ILE A 56 -9.46 6.97 -1.12
C ILE A 56 -9.65 8.33 -1.79
N CYS A 57 -8.91 8.64 -2.86
CA CYS A 57 -9.17 9.81 -3.70
C CYS A 57 -10.55 9.72 -4.37
N TYR A 58 -10.91 8.57 -4.94
CA TYR A 58 -12.23 8.39 -5.56
C TYR A 58 -13.38 8.35 -4.55
N VAL A 59 -13.15 7.76 -3.38
CA VAL A 59 -14.11 7.77 -2.26
C VAL A 59 -14.33 9.20 -1.76
N ALA A 60 -13.25 9.99 -1.64
CA ALA A 60 -13.36 11.40 -1.26
C ALA A 60 -14.16 12.21 -2.28
N ASP A 61 -13.93 12.03 -3.59
CA ASP A 61 -14.73 12.68 -4.64
C ASP A 61 -16.23 12.38 -4.47
N GLU A 62 -16.58 11.12 -4.17
CA GLU A 62 -17.97 10.71 -3.96
C GLU A 62 -18.57 11.35 -2.70
N ILE A 63 -17.87 11.31 -1.57
CA ILE A 63 -18.31 11.97 -0.32
C ILE A 63 -18.49 13.47 -0.55
N PHE A 64 -17.58 14.11 -1.28
CA PHE A 64 -17.66 15.53 -1.58
C PHE A 64 -18.83 15.88 -2.50
N ARG A 65 -19.23 14.98 -3.42
CA ARG A 65 -20.43 15.15 -4.24
C ARG A 65 -21.70 15.00 -3.42
N LEU A 66 -21.80 13.96 -2.60
CA LEU A 66 -22.95 13.70 -1.73
C LEU A 66 -23.19 14.83 -0.71
N ARG A 67 -22.14 15.57 -0.37
CA ARG A 67 -22.19 16.71 0.56
C ARG A 67 -22.27 18.07 -0.13
N ASP A 68 -22.43 18.12 -1.45
CA ASP A 68 -22.45 19.37 -2.24
C ASP A 68 -21.23 20.29 -2.03
N VAL A 69 -20.06 19.70 -1.76
CA VAL A 69 -18.78 20.43 -1.60
C VAL A 69 -17.80 20.19 -2.74
N ARG A 70 -18.11 19.29 -3.68
CA ARG A 70 -17.21 18.95 -4.78
C ARG A 70 -16.95 20.12 -5.74
N ASN A 71 -17.94 20.96 -5.99
CA ASN A 71 -17.85 22.15 -6.87
C ASN A 71 -16.85 23.20 -6.36
N LYS A 72 -16.66 23.28 -5.04
CA LYS A 72 -15.67 24.15 -4.37
C LYS A 72 -14.36 23.43 -4.03
N THR A 73 -14.14 22.23 -4.58
CA THR A 73 -12.96 21.41 -4.29
C THR A 73 -12.10 21.21 -5.52
N LYS A 74 -10.80 21.49 -5.39
CA LYS A 74 -9.77 21.07 -6.34
C LYS A 74 -9.14 19.78 -5.82
N MET A 75 -9.32 18.67 -6.55
CA MET A 75 -8.73 17.38 -6.19
C MET A 75 -7.44 17.16 -6.95
N ILE A 76 -6.37 16.82 -6.24
CA ILE A 76 -5.03 16.62 -6.79
C ILE A 76 -4.50 15.27 -6.33
N TYR A 77 -4.05 14.45 -7.27
CA TYR A 77 -3.36 13.19 -7.00
C TYR A 77 -1.91 13.29 -7.48
N ASN A 78 -0.99 13.38 -6.52
CA ASN A 78 0.45 13.46 -6.76
C ASN A 78 1.08 12.07 -6.56
N THR A 79 1.58 11.46 -7.63
CA THR A 79 2.15 10.11 -7.60
C THR A 79 3.61 10.09 -8.03
N SER A 80 4.43 9.27 -7.36
CA SER A 80 5.82 9.02 -7.77
C SER A 80 5.92 8.23 -9.09
N LEU A 81 4.86 7.51 -9.46
CA LEU A 81 4.80 6.72 -10.68
C LEU A 81 4.76 7.61 -11.93
N GLY A 82 5.14 7.05 -13.08
CA GLY A 82 5.00 7.71 -14.39
C GLY A 82 3.59 7.67 -14.98
N ARG A 83 2.65 6.98 -14.32
CA ARG A 83 1.25 6.81 -14.74
C ARG A 83 0.37 6.51 -13.53
N VAL A 84 -0.96 6.52 -13.69
CA VAL A 84 -1.92 6.29 -12.59
C VAL A 84 -1.82 4.91 -11.93
N PHE A 85 -1.44 3.87 -12.68
CA PHE A 85 -1.34 2.50 -12.15
C PHE A 85 -0.29 1.65 -12.84
N GLY A 86 0.25 0.64 -12.13
CA GLY A 86 1.36 -0.18 -12.61
C GLY A 86 1.03 -1.12 -13.78
N VAL A 87 -0.25 -1.43 -14.01
CA VAL A 87 -0.70 -2.35 -15.07
C VAL A 87 -1.49 -1.59 -16.12
N GLU A 88 -1.01 -1.63 -17.36
CA GLU A 88 -1.48 -0.78 -18.47
C GLU A 88 -2.99 -0.91 -18.72
N LYS A 89 -3.51 -2.14 -18.75
CA LYS A 89 -4.95 -2.41 -18.94
C LYS A 89 -5.82 -1.64 -17.93
N TYR A 90 -5.41 -1.58 -16.67
CA TYR A 90 -6.17 -0.86 -15.64
C TYR A 90 -5.85 0.63 -15.64
N ALA A 91 -4.63 1.03 -16.00
CA ALA A 91 -4.23 2.43 -16.07
C ALA A 91 -5.10 3.22 -17.06
N GLN A 92 -5.42 2.64 -18.22
CA GLN A 92 -6.30 3.26 -19.21
C GLN A 92 -7.71 3.51 -18.69
N THR A 93 -8.30 2.53 -17.99
CA THR A 93 -9.63 2.69 -17.36
C THR A 93 -9.60 3.71 -16.23
N LEU A 94 -8.56 3.68 -15.40
CA LEU A 94 -8.41 4.61 -14.27
C LEU A 94 -8.18 6.06 -14.75
N GLN A 95 -7.48 6.25 -15.88
CA GLN A 95 -7.33 7.56 -16.48
C GLN A 95 -8.68 8.15 -16.88
N LYS A 96 -9.54 7.36 -17.54
CA LYS A 96 -10.92 7.81 -17.88
C LYS A 96 -11.71 8.23 -16.63
N ILE A 97 -11.53 7.55 -15.50
CA ILE A 97 -12.18 7.90 -14.23
C ILE A 97 -11.62 9.21 -13.68
N ILE A 98 -10.30 9.41 -13.72
CA ILE A 98 -9.64 10.66 -13.31
C ILE A 98 -10.16 11.84 -14.14
N ASP A 99 -10.24 11.67 -15.46
CA ASP A 99 -10.72 12.71 -16.38
C ASP A 99 -12.19 13.03 -16.10
N ALA A 100 -13.05 12.00 -16.00
CA ALA A 100 -14.48 12.17 -15.72
C ALA A 100 -14.75 12.81 -14.35
N LYS A 101 -13.92 12.52 -13.35
CA LYS A 101 -14.02 13.11 -12.01
C LYS A 101 -13.30 14.46 -11.90
N ASN A 102 -12.65 14.96 -12.96
CA ASN A 102 -11.85 16.19 -12.97
C ASN A 102 -10.84 16.24 -11.80
N ILE A 103 -10.03 15.18 -11.69
CA ILE A 103 -8.94 15.06 -10.72
C ILE A 103 -7.63 15.46 -11.42
N GLU A 104 -6.88 16.39 -10.85
CA GLU A 104 -5.55 16.75 -11.37
C GLU A 104 -4.54 15.64 -11.02
N LEU A 105 -4.07 14.90 -12.02
CA LEU A 105 -3.03 13.89 -11.86
C LEU A 105 -1.65 14.48 -12.17
N ASN A 106 -0.79 14.57 -11.16
CA ASN A 106 0.62 14.90 -11.35
C ASN A 106 1.49 13.66 -11.13
N VAL A 107 2.07 13.16 -12.22
CA VAL A 107 3.03 12.06 -12.20
C VAL A 107 4.42 12.56 -11.81
N ARG A 108 5.30 11.64 -11.38
CA ARG A 108 6.69 11.96 -10.99
C ARG A 108 6.76 13.04 -9.89
N ARG A 109 5.86 12.95 -8.90
CA ARG A 109 5.83 13.79 -7.69
C ARG A 109 5.86 12.91 -6.46
N ASN A 110 6.93 12.99 -5.68
CA ASN A 110 7.03 12.27 -4.41
C ASN A 110 6.98 13.25 -3.24
N LEU A 111 6.11 13.00 -2.26
CA LEU A 111 5.97 13.86 -1.09
C LEU A 111 7.27 13.82 -0.27
N LEU A 112 7.87 14.98 -0.05
CA LEU A 112 9.14 15.13 0.67
C LEU A 112 8.94 15.73 2.07
N ARG A 113 8.10 16.76 2.18
CA ARG A 113 7.84 17.48 3.44
C ARG A 113 6.38 17.92 3.54
N VAL A 114 5.87 17.95 4.76
CA VAL A 114 4.58 18.56 5.10
C VAL A 114 4.79 19.58 6.21
N ASP A 115 4.38 20.81 5.93
CA ASP A 115 4.37 21.90 6.90
C ASP A 115 2.93 22.18 7.32
N PRO A 116 2.54 21.86 8.57
CA PRO A 116 1.19 22.12 9.05
C PRO A 116 0.94 23.58 9.41
N LEU A 117 1.97 24.38 9.70
CA LEU A 117 1.80 25.80 10.06
C LEU A 117 1.44 26.62 8.84
N THR A 118 2.07 26.32 7.71
CA THR A 118 1.82 27.02 6.45
C THR A 118 0.86 26.27 5.53
N GLN A 119 0.38 25.08 5.94
CA GLN A 119 -0.44 24.16 5.15
C GLN A 119 0.15 23.89 3.76
N THR A 120 1.46 23.60 3.72
CA THR A 120 2.22 23.38 2.50
C THR A 120 2.74 21.95 2.42
N ALA A 121 2.50 21.27 1.31
CA ALA A 121 3.09 19.98 0.98
C ALA A 121 4.14 20.17 -0.12
N THR A 122 5.40 19.89 0.21
CA THR A 122 6.53 19.98 -0.73
C THR A 122 6.76 18.62 -1.36
N PHE A 123 6.76 18.57 -2.69
CA PHE A 123 7.04 17.38 -3.47
C PHE A 123 8.38 17.52 -4.20
N GLN A 124 9.18 16.46 -4.18
CA GLN A 124 10.34 16.36 -5.07
C GLN A 124 9.87 15.91 -6.47
N ILE A 125 10.47 16.51 -7.49
CA ILE A 125 10.25 16.16 -8.90
C ILE A 125 11.17 14.97 -9.25
N LEU A 126 10.58 13.92 -9.81
CA LEU A 126 11.30 12.74 -10.28
C LEU A 126 11.54 12.78 -11.79
N ASP A 127 12.59 12.13 -12.25
CA ASP A 127 12.82 11.84 -13.67
C ASP A 127 12.03 10.61 -14.16
N ASP A 128 12.21 10.22 -15.42
CA ASP A 128 11.56 9.06 -16.02
C ASP A 128 11.98 7.72 -15.38
N ASN A 129 13.11 7.70 -14.69
CA ASN A 129 13.62 6.55 -13.95
C ASN A 129 13.20 6.59 -12.46
N ALA A 130 12.26 7.46 -12.10
CA ALA A 130 11.81 7.70 -10.72
C ALA A 130 12.92 8.17 -9.76
N LYS A 131 14.00 8.77 -10.27
CA LYS A 131 15.09 9.34 -9.46
C LYS A 131 14.84 10.82 -9.17
N PRO A 132 15.22 11.33 -7.98
CA PRO A 132 15.08 12.76 -7.67
C PRO A 132 15.92 13.64 -8.60
N THR A 133 15.31 14.70 -9.13
CA THR A 133 15.98 15.69 -10.01
C THR A 133 16.69 16.81 -9.24
N GLY A 134 16.54 16.85 -7.91
CA GLY A 134 16.97 17.98 -7.06
C GLY A 134 16.00 19.17 -7.06
N LYS A 135 14.97 19.17 -7.91
CA LYS A 135 13.92 20.21 -7.94
C LYS A 135 12.73 19.84 -7.06
N THR A 136 12.07 20.84 -6.49
CA THR A 136 10.85 20.68 -5.69
C THR A 136 9.73 21.56 -6.22
N VAL A 137 8.50 21.23 -5.82
CA VAL A 137 7.29 22.02 -6.06
C VAL A 137 6.40 21.95 -4.81
N ASP A 138 5.82 23.10 -4.46
CA ASP A 138 4.96 23.23 -3.29
C ASP A 138 3.49 23.31 -3.71
N PHE A 139 2.65 22.66 -2.91
CA PHE A 139 1.20 22.74 -3.02
C PHE A 139 0.61 23.18 -1.68
N LYS A 140 -0.34 24.12 -1.70
CA LYS A 140 -1.20 24.39 -0.55
C LYS A 140 -2.27 23.32 -0.44
N TYR A 141 -2.61 22.92 0.78
CA TYR A 141 -3.67 21.95 1.03
C TYR A 141 -4.64 22.43 2.10
N ASP A 142 -5.91 22.14 1.88
CA ASP A 142 -6.96 22.21 2.89
C ASP A 142 -7.28 20.81 3.42
N PHE A 143 -7.01 19.78 2.59
CA PHE A 143 -7.03 18.37 2.94
C PHE A 143 -5.84 17.65 2.30
N LEU A 144 -5.15 16.81 3.07
CA LEU A 144 -4.01 16.01 2.63
C LEU A 144 -4.14 14.57 3.14
N HIS A 145 -4.36 13.63 2.23
CA HIS A 145 -4.18 12.21 2.49
C HIS A 145 -2.75 11.79 2.08
N ALA A 146 -1.95 11.40 3.07
CA ALA A 146 -0.58 10.94 2.85
C ALA A 146 -0.50 9.40 2.80
N ALA A 147 -0.10 8.85 1.66
CA ALA A 147 0.41 7.47 1.61
C ALA A 147 1.89 7.45 2.01
N PRO A 148 2.25 6.86 3.16
CA PRO A 148 3.59 6.95 3.69
C PRO A 148 4.58 6.08 2.91
N PRO A 149 5.85 6.48 2.79
CA PRO A 149 6.89 5.59 2.29
C PRO A 149 6.99 4.36 3.20
N CYS A 150 7.04 3.19 2.58
CA CYS A 150 7.06 1.90 3.27
C CYS A 150 8.42 1.23 3.07
N SER A 151 8.76 0.33 4.00
CA SER A 151 10.02 -0.39 4.04
C SER A 151 9.83 -1.73 4.79
N PRO A 152 10.71 -2.72 4.60
CA PRO A 152 10.69 -3.92 5.42
C PRO A 152 10.89 -3.56 6.88
N VAL A 153 10.35 -4.32 7.83
CA VAL A 153 10.45 -4.00 9.26
C VAL A 153 11.92 -3.89 9.73
N LYS A 154 12.18 -3.04 10.73
CA LYS A 154 13.55 -2.75 11.21
C LYS A 154 14.33 -4.03 11.54
N ALA A 155 13.73 -4.92 12.33
CA ALA A 155 14.35 -6.19 12.72
C ALA A 155 14.81 -7.02 11.50
N LEU A 156 13.99 -7.11 10.46
CA LEU A 156 14.35 -7.82 9.23
C LEU A 156 15.52 -7.13 8.50
N ARG A 157 15.48 -5.81 8.36
CA ARG A 157 16.55 -5.05 7.69
C ARG A 157 17.90 -5.11 8.40
N GLU A 158 17.90 -5.35 9.71
CA GLU A 158 19.10 -5.50 10.53
C GLU A 158 19.70 -6.91 10.37
N CYS A 159 18.88 -7.92 10.06
CA CYS A 159 19.31 -9.28 9.72
C CYS A 159 19.79 -9.38 8.26
N LYS A 160 20.95 -8.78 7.94
CA LYS A 160 21.51 -8.74 6.58
C LYS A 160 21.71 -10.11 5.91
N GLU A 161 21.91 -11.14 6.71
CA GLU A 161 22.02 -12.51 6.20
C GLU A 161 20.72 -12.99 5.55
N LEU A 162 19.55 -12.57 6.05
CA LEU A 162 18.25 -12.99 5.52
C LEU A 162 17.76 -12.13 4.36
N THR A 163 18.33 -10.94 4.16
CA THR A 163 17.76 -9.96 3.23
C THR A 163 18.52 -9.84 1.92
N ASP A 164 17.83 -9.25 0.94
CA ASP A 164 18.44 -8.69 -0.26
C ASP A 164 19.17 -7.36 0.07
N ALA A 165 19.75 -6.72 -0.95
CA ALA A 165 20.45 -5.44 -0.80
C ALA A 165 19.52 -4.29 -0.33
N MET A 166 18.21 -4.42 -0.55
CA MET A 166 17.20 -3.42 -0.19
C MET A 166 16.55 -3.71 1.18
N GLY A 167 16.94 -4.80 1.84
CA GLY A 167 16.48 -5.19 3.18
C GLY A 167 15.19 -6.02 3.22
N TRP A 168 14.68 -6.48 2.07
CA TRP A 168 13.54 -7.40 2.01
C TRP A 168 14.01 -8.84 2.21
N LEU A 169 13.16 -9.71 2.76
CA LEU A 169 13.49 -11.12 2.93
C LEU A 169 13.74 -11.75 1.55
N ASP A 170 14.93 -12.33 1.37
CA ASP A 170 15.40 -12.84 0.10
C ASP A 170 14.97 -14.29 -0.11
N VAL A 171 13.99 -14.47 -0.99
CA VAL A 171 13.36 -15.77 -1.26
C VAL A 171 13.27 -16.06 -2.75
N ASP A 172 13.19 -17.34 -3.10
CA ASP A 172 12.77 -17.77 -4.43
C ASP A 172 11.25 -17.47 -4.58
N PRO A 173 10.80 -16.77 -5.63
CA PRO A 173 9.40 -16.35 -5.77
C PRO A 173 8.42 -17.51 -6.07
N LYS A 174 8.92 -18.67 -6.49
CA LYS A 174 8.13 -19.87 -6.78
C LYS A 174 8.00 -20.80 -5.59
N THR A 175 8.92 -20.74 -4.62
CA THR A 175 8.91 -21.62 -3.45
C THR A 175 8.76 -20.86 -2.13
N LEU A 176 9.03 -19.56 -2.11
CA LEU A 176 9.09 -18.73 -0.90
C LEU A 176 10.17 -19.16 0.11
N LEU A 177 11.03 -20.10 -0.27
CA LEU A 177 12.19 -20.52 0.52
C LEU A 177 13.29 -19.48 0.39
N SER A 178 14.01 -19.24 1.48
CA SER A 178 15.16 -18.34 1.45
C SER A 178 16.22 -18.86 0.47
N ASN A 179 16.77 -17.96 -0.34
CA ASN A 179 17.86 -18.29 -1.26
C ASN A 179 19.17 -18.66 -0.54
N LYS A 180 19.27 -18.38 0.77
CA LYS A 180 20.46 -18.61 1.59
C LYS A 180 20.29 -19.70 2.65
N PHE A 181 19.06 -19.91 3.13
CA PHE A 181 18.76 -20.84 4.23
C PHE A 181 17.63 -21.80 3.86
N ASN A 182 17.93 -23.10 3.83
CA ASN A 182 16.97 -24.15 3.42
C ASN A 182 15.86 -24.44 4.45
N ASN A 183 15.88 -23.75 5.60
CA ASN A 183 14.90 -23.90 6.68
C ASN A 183 14.17 -22.58 7.00
N VAL A 184 14.31 -21.55 6.16
CA VAL A 184 13.65 -20.26 6.31
C VAL A 184 12.67 -20.04 5.16
N LEU A 185 11.40 -19.79 5.50
CA LEU A 185 10.33 -19.48 4.55
C LEU A 185 9.81 -18.06 4.81
N GLY A 186 9.35 -17.40 3.75
CA GLY A 186 8.82 -16.05 3.83
C GLY A 186 7.38 -15.93 3.30
N MET A 187 6.60 -14.97 3.82
CA MET A 187 5.26 -14.72 3.32
C MET A 187 4.86 -13.26 3.43
N GLY A 188 4.17 -12.75 2.41
CA GLY A 188 3.49 -11.46 2.44
C GLY A 188 4.40 -10.26 2.15
N ASP A 189 4.12 -9.13 2.80
CA ASP A 189 4.70 -7.84 2.43
C ASP A 189 6.21 -7.74 2.67
N CYS A 190 6.80 -8.61 3.49
CA CYS A 190 8.23 -8.58 3.82
C CYS A 190 9.15 -9.12 2.71
N LEU A 191 8.59 -9.76 1.69
CA LEU A 191 9.36 -10.46 0.65
C LEU A 191 9.91 -9.53 -0.44
N ASN A 192 10.97 -9.95 -1.12
CA ASN A 192 11.51 -9.31 -2.33
C ASN A 192 10.80 -9.74 -3.62
N THR A 193 9.72 -10.53 -3.53
CA THR A 193 9.01 -11.06 -4.70
C THR A 193 8.36 -9.94 -5.54
N PRO A 194 8.24 -10.14 -6.88
CA PRO A 194 7.81 -9.08 -7.80
C PRO A 194 6.29 -8.82 -7.79
N ASN A 195 5.50 -9.64 -7.09
CA ASN A 195 4.05 -9.48 -7.02
C ASN A 195 3.64 -8.27 -6.18
N ALA A 196 2.41 -7.81 -6.38
CA ALA A 196 1.83 -6.77 -5.54
C ALA A 196 1.68 -7.26 -4.09
N LYS A 197 2.11 -6.42 -3.14
CA LYS A 197 2.00 -6.62 -1.68
C LYS A 197 0.55 -6.43 -1.24
N THR A 198 -0.24 -7.50 -1.23
CA THR A 198 -1.70 -7.46 -1.03
C THR A 198 -2.18 -8.67 -0.25
N GLY A 199 -3.33 -8.54 0.43
CA GLY A 199 -3.98 -9.69 1.07
C GLY A 199 -4.28 -10.83 0.09
N ALA A 200 -4.67 -10.51 -1.15
CA ALA A 200 -4.90 -11.51 -2.20
C ALA A 200 -3.62 -12.31 -2.53
N ALA A 201 -2.47 -11.65 -2.61
CA ALA A 201 -1.19 -12.34 -2.82
C ALA A 201 -0.82 -13.25 -1.64
N VAL A 202 -1.11 -12.84 -0.40
CA VAL A 202 -0.91 -13.69 0.79
C VAL A 202 -1.76 -14.96 0.68
N CYS A 203 -3.00 -14.87 0.21
CA CYS A 203 -3.84 -16.05 -0.01
C CYS A 203 -3.22 -17.04 -1.00
N THR A 204 -2.57 -16.56 -2.08
CA THR A 204 -1.88 -17.45 -3.02
C THR A 204 -0.62 -18.10 -2.44
N PHE A 205 0.04 -17.46 -1.46
CA PHE A 205 1.20 -18.02 -0.78
C PHE A 205 0.83 -19.19 0.14
N TYR A 206 -0.37 -19.17 0.71
CA TYR A 206 -0.85 -20.24 1.58
C TYR A 206 -0.90 -21.59 0.86
N ASP A 207 -1.40 -21.61 -0.38
CA ASP A 207 -1.45 -22.85 -1.17
C ASP A 207 -0.05 -23.36 -1.53
N LEU A 208 0.90 -22.45 -1.74
CA LEU A 208 2.28 -22.80 -2.03
C LEU A 208 3.00 -23.39 -0.81
N LEU A 209 2.81 -22.80 0.38
CA LEU A 209 3.43 -23.27 1.62
C LEU A 209 2.89 -24.63 2.07
N LYS A 210 1.63 -24.95 1.78
CA LYS A 210 1.09 -26.30 2.04
C LYS A 210 1.93 -27.39 1.38
N ASN A 211 2.26 -27.21 0.10
CA ASN A 211 3.03 -28.18 -0.66
C ASN A 211 4.44 -28.37 -0.07
N ILE A 212 4.99 -27.32 0.51
CA ILE A 212 6.32 -27.29 1.13
C ILE A 212 6.30 -27.96 2.51
N TYR A 213 5.27 -27.73 3.33
CA TYR A 213 5.11 -28.41 4.61
C TYR A 213 5.08 -29.94 4.46
N PHE A 214 4.42 -30.45 3.40
CA PHE A 214 4.45 -31.89 3.08
C PHE A 214 5.82 -32.40 2.59
N THR A 215 6.69 -31.50 2.13
CA THR A 215 8.03 -31.84 1.63
C THR A 215 9.09 -31.80 2.74
N PHE A 216 8.91 -30.92 3.76
CA PHE A 216 9.80 -30.80 4.91
C PHE A 216 9.34 -31.59 6.16
N ALA A 217 8.16 -32.22 6.14
CA ALA A 217 7.83 -33.27 7.08
C ALA A 217 8.83 -34.41 6.88
N PRO A 218 9.76 -34.68 7.82
CA PRO A 218 10.67 -35.79 7.66
C PRO A 218 9.87 -37.08 7.63
N ILE A 219 10.31 -38.04 6.83
CA ILE A 219 10.72 -39.38 7.28
C ILE A 219 10.53 -39.58 8.81
N GLN A 220 9.27 -39.70 9.26
CA GLN A 220 8.83 -40.07 10.60
C GLN A 220 7.35 -40.51 10.51
N SER A 221 7.09 -41.62 9.81
CA SER A 221 5.93 -42.47 10.10
C SER A 221 6.09 -43.87 9.50
N ASN A 222 7.15 -44.59 9.90
CA ASN A 222 7.00 -46.03 10.11
C ASN A 222 6.42 -46.22 11.52
N ALA A 223 5.12 -46.00 11.66
CA ALA A 223 4.26 -46.60 12.70
C ALA A 223 2.81 -46.14 12.51
N ASN A 224 2.01 -47.04 11.93
CA ASN A 224 0.57 -47.21 12.11
C ASN A 224 -0.37 -46.00 11.96
N ASN A 225 -1.04 -45.98 10.80
CA ASN A 225 -2.47 -45.72 10.61
C ASN A 225 -3.26 -45.30 11.87
N GLN A 226 -3.74 -44.05 11.85
CA GLN A 226 -5.18 -43.77 11.85
C GLN A 226 -5.40 -42.30 11.45
N GLN A 227 -6.09 -42.09 10.32
CA GLN A 227 -6.67 -40.81 9.93
C GLN A 227 -7.46 -40.22 11.10
N LYS A 228 -7.07 -39.04 11.59
CA LYS A 228 -7.96 -38.14 12.29
C LYS A 228 -8.15 -36.91 11.41
N SER A 229 -9.37 -36.74 10.92
CA SER A 229 -9.84 -35.53 10.25
C SER A 229 -9.48 -34.31 11.10
N THR A 230 -8.70 -33.39 10.54
CA THR A 230 -8.37 -32.14 11.23
C THR A 230 -9.60 -31.24 11.23
N GLY A 231 -9.83 -30.48 12.31
CA GLY A 231 -11.02 -29.62 12.49
C GLY A 231 -11.28 -28.56 11.41
N PHE A 232 -10.39 -28.43 10.41
CA PHE A 232 -10.58 -27.57 9.25
C PHE A 232 -11.57 -28.14 8.22
N ASP A 233 -11.66 -29.47 8.12
CA ASP A 233 -12.63 -30.13 7.23
C ASP A 233 -14.06 -29.92 7.73
N GLN A 234 -14.26 -29.92 9.06
CA GLN A 234 -15.55 -29.58 9.69
C GLN A 234 -15.93 -28.09 9.52
N TRP A 235 -14.96 -27.18 9.40
CA TRP A 235 -15.22 -25.75 9.17
C TRP A 235 -15.70 -25.47 7.74
N LYS A 236 -15.18 -26.21 6.75
CA LYS A 236 -15.62 -26.08 5.34
C LYS A 236 -17.05 -26.55 5.11
N GLU A 237 -17.49 -27.58 5.82
CA GLU A 237 -18.86 -28.11 5.67
C GLU A 237 -19.93 -27.17 6.24
N THR A 238 -19.59 -26.34 7.22
CA THR A 238 -20.57 -25.51 7.94
C THR A 238 -20.71 -24.08 7.40
N ASN A 239 -19.69 -23.51 6.74
CA ASN A 239 -19.64 -22.05 6.54
C ASN A 239 -19.41 -21.54 5.10
N TRP A 240 -19.48 -22.38 4.06
CA TRP A 240 -19.26 -21.93 2.67
C TRP A 240 -20.41 -22.22 1.68
N ARG A 241 -21.64 -22.47 2.14
CA ARG A 241 -22.82 -22.40 1.26
C ARG A 241 -23.48 -21.03 1.37
N GLY A 242 -22.95 -20.07 0.62
CA GLY A 242 -23.63 -18.83 0.27
C GLY A 242 -22.98 -17.56 0.81
N MET A 243 -22.04 -17.01 0.03
CA MET A 243 -21.80 -15.57 -0.19
C MET A 243 -20.93 -15.39 -1.43
#